data_AF-A0A4P9Y903-F1
#
_entry.id   AF-A0A4P9Y903-F1
#
_cell.length_a   1.000
_cell.length_b   1.000
_cell.length_c   1.000
_cell.angle_alpha   90.00
_cell.angle_beta   90.00
_cell.angle_gamma   90.00
#
_symmetry.space_group_name_H-M   'P 1'
#
loop_
_entity.id
_entity.type
_entity.pdbx_description
1 polymer ?
#
loop_
_entity_poly.entity_id
_entity_poly.type
_entity_poly.pdbx_seq_one_letter_code
_entity_poly.pdbx_strand_id
1 'polypeptide(L)'
;MLISPTLALTGWLFLLGLPGGSGTGTTPVHTSLRASWPTPDILLEIGEFIHQEHAPSYYPYLSAISPHLAEATTQEERYRLALDLIQSKHLLPSFSPTLRSLLSLSLSLHTVSPAIEARLQQYRLLEASRPLRVAQCDSWVEWSGGEGKVACDLDSLSSILDNLPSHSDSSSPILLSTDRVYVATGAQEGKEAKAHPPLFILYSSLSSSSFPSFHEALMKMADTGAIRYTLRYKPSLTTSPSPRMPMAGYGVELALKNLEYLVVDDRG
;
A
#
# COMPACT_ATOMS: atom_id res chain seq x y z
N MET A 1 -22.06 -32.43 -50.23
CA MET A 1 -22.87 -33.33 -49.38
C MET A 1 -22.09 -33.53 -48.09
N LEU A 2 -22.79 -33.42 -46.95
CA LEU A 2 -22.33 -33.49 -45.55
C LEU A 2 -21.90 -32.15 -44.92
N ILE A 3 -22.96 -31.53 -44.39
CA ILE A 3 -23.08 -30.42 -43.46
C ILE A 3 -22.61 -30.89 -42.08
N SER A 4 -21.78 -30.10 -41.39
CA SER A 4 -21.43 -30.31 -39.98
C SER A 4 -22.44 -29.59 -39.08
N PRO A 5 -23.05 -30.24 -38.07
CA PRO A 5 -24.10 -29.64 -37.26
C PRO A 5 -23.55 -28.84 -36.07
N THR A 6 -24.23 -27.71 -35.83
CA THR A 6 -24.17 -26.90 -34.62
C THR A 6 -24.74 -27.68 -33.42
N LEU A 7 -23.92 -27.90 -32.38
CA LEU A 7 -24.38 -28.43 -31.10
C LEU A 7 -24.89 -27.27 -30.23
N ALA A 8 -26.22 -27.15 -30.16
CA ALA A 8 -26.91 -26.36 -29.15
C ALA A 8 -26.98 -27.17 -27.86
N LEU A 9 -26.23 -26.75 -26.83
CA LEU A 9 -26.40 -27.24 -25.46
C LEU A 9 -27.42 -26.35 -24.75
N THR A 10 -28.65 -26.84 -24.68
CA THR A 10 -29.73 -26.28 -23.87
C THR A 10 -29.46 -26.61 -22.40
N GLY A 11 -28.81 -25.69 -21.68
CA GLY A 11 -28.68 -25.76 -20.23
C GLY A 11 -30.02 -25.48 -19.56
N TRP A 12 -30.60 -26.49 -18.91
CA TRP A 12 -31.79 -26.34 -18.09
C TRP A 12 -31.46 -25.49 -16.86
N LEU A 13 -31.95 -24.25 -16.82
CA LEU A 13 -32.01 -23.47 -15.58
C LEU A 13 -33.06 -24.11 -14.66
N PHE A 14 -32.60 -24.81 -13.63
CA PHE A 14 -33.41 -25.07 -12.44
C PHE A 14 -33.64 -23.73 -11.73
N LEU A 15 -34.78 -23.09 -12.02
CA LEU A 15 -35.34 -22.03 -11.20
C LEU A 15 -35.79 -22.65 -9.87
N LEU A 16 -34.95 -22.54 -8.85
CA LEU A 16 -35.38 -22.69 -7.46
C LEU A 16 -36.39 -21.58 -7.17
N GLY A 17 -37.67 -21.93 -7.25
CA GLY A 17 -38.76 -21.09 -6.80
C GLY A 17 -38.63 -20.82 -5.31
N LEU A 18 -38.24 -19.59 -4.95
CA LEU A 18 -38.44 -19.08 -3.59
C LEU A 18 -39.96 -19.00 -3.37
N PRO A 19 -40.52 -19.67 -2.35
CA PRO A 19 -41.92 -19.50 -2.02
C PRO A 19 -42.14 -18.03 -1.64
N GLY A 20 -43.12 -17.42 -2.29
CA GLY A 20 -43.59 -16.07 -2.00
C GLY A 20 -44.13 -15.98 -0.58
N GLY A 21 -43.24 -15.72 0.37
CA GLY A 21 -43.59 -15.17 1.66
C GLY A 21 -43.86 -13.68 1.48
N SER A 22 -45.10 -13.27 1.67
CA SER A 22 -45.51 -11.89 1.88
C SER A 22 -44.91 -11.36 3.19
N GLY A 23 -43.61 -11.09 3.16
CA GLY A 23 -42.92 -10.34 4.20
C GLY A 23 -43.26 -8.87 4.04
N THR A 24 -43.86 -8.27 5.07
CA THR A 24 -43.89 -6.82 5.26
C THR A 24 -42.45 -6.31 5.31
N GLY A 25 -41.89 -5.96 4.15
CA GLY A 25 -40.54 -5.44 4.03
C GLY A 25 -40.47 -4.03 4.60
N THR A 26 -39.58 -3.81 5.57
CA THR A 26 -39.20 -2.48 6.02
C THR A 26 -38.62 -1.68 4.85
N THR A 27 -38.79 -0.35 4.82
CA THR A 27 -38.13 0.54 3.86
C THR A 27 -36.85 1.15 4.48
N PRO A 28 -35.69 0.48 4.42
CA PRO A 28 -34.45 1.01 4.99
C PRO A 28 -33.91 2.17 4.15
N VAL A 29 -33.42 3.20 4.83
CA VAL A 29 -32.64 4.26 4.20
C VAL A 29 -31.16 3.94 4.42
N HIS A 30 -30.41 3.74 3.33
CA HIS A 30 -28.97 3.45 3.36
C HIS A 30 -28.16 4.63 2.82
N THR A 31 -27.11 5.01 3.54
CA THR A 31 -26.19 6.08 3.14
C THR A 31 -24.75 5.59 3.26
N SER A 32 -23.91 5.98 2.30
CA SER A 32 -22.50 5.58 2.27
C SER A 32 -21.63 6.75 1.82
N LEU A 33 -20.54 7.01 2.55
CA LEU A 33 -19.52 7.99 2.16
C LEU A 33 -18.32 7.28 1.54
N ARG A 34 -17.78 7.85 0.47
CA ARG A 34 -16.56 7.37 -0.18
C ARG A 34 -15.60 8.52 -0.44
N ALA A 35 -14.31 8.27 -0.27
CA ALA A 35 -13.26 9.22 -0.62
C ALA A 35 -13.14 9.38 -2.15
N SER A 36 -12.39 10.40 -2.59
CA SER A 36 -12.10 10.62 -4.01
C SER A 36 -11.00 9.71 -4.56
N TRP A 37 -10.20 9.09 -3.69
CA TRP A 37 -9.08 8.22 -4.05
C TRP A 37 -9.43 6.72 -3.95
N PRO A 38 -8.67 5.84 -4.64
CA PRO A 38 -8.86 4.39 -4.54
C PRO A 38 -8.47 3.85 -3.17
N THR A 39 -9.04 2.71 -2.80
CA THR A 39 -8.62 1.95 -1.62
C THR A 39 -7.17 1.49 -1.80
N PRO A 40 -6.25 1.82 -0.87
CA PRO A 40 -4.87 1.36 -0.91
C PRO A 40 -4.76 -0.13 -0.54
N ASP A 41 -3.61 -0.74 -0.80
CA ASP A 41 -3.32 -2.09 -0.35
C ASP A 41 -3.30 -2.14 1.20
N ILE A 42 -4.01 -3.12 1.77
CA ILE A 42 -4.07 -3.32 3.22
C ILE A 42 -2.69 -3.57 3.83
N LEU A 43 -1.77 -4.22 3.11
CA LEU A 43 -0.39 -4.44 3.59
C LEU A 43 0.37 -3.13 3.74
N LEU A 44 0.08 -2.17 2.86
CA LEU A 44 0.62 -0.82 2.90
C LEU A 44 0.06 -0.05 4.10
N GLU A 45 -1.25 -0.15 4.31
CA GLU A 45 -1.95 0.48 5.43
C GLU A 45 -1.41 -0.02 6.78
N ILE A 46 -1.22 -1.34 6.92
CA ILE A 46 -0.63 -1.95 8.11
C ILE A 46 0.83 -1.49 8.30
N GLY A 47 1.62 -1.42 7.23
CA GLY A 47 3.01 -0.93 7.31
C GLY A 47 3.09 0.52 7.77
N GLU A 48 2.22 1.38 7.27
CA GLU A 48 2.13 2.79 7.69
C GLU A 48 1.74 2.92 9.16
N PHE A 49 0.77 2.12 9.62
CA PHE A 49 0.41 2.05 11.03
C PHE A 49 1.59 1.59 11.91
N ILE A 50 2.30 0.53 11.51
CA ILE A 50 3.50 0.04 12.22
C ILE A 50 4.53 1.15 12.36
N HIS A 51 4.74 1.94 11.31
CA HIS A 51 5.69 3.05 11.36
C HIS A 51 5.26 4.16 12.34
N GLN A 52 3.96 4.48 12.41
CA GLN A 52 3.43 5.48 13.35
C GLN A 52 3.61 5.04 14.80
N GLU A 53 3.38 3.76 15.09
CA GLU A 53 3.50 3.20 16.44
C GLU A 53 4.96 2.90 16.83
N HIS A 54 5.76 2.36 15.91
CA HIS A 54 7.16 2.03 16.12
C HIS A 54 7.96 2.10 14.81
N ALA A 55 8.49 3.30 14.53
CA ALA A 55 9.21 3.61 13.29
C ALA A 55 10.32 2.59 12.90
N PRO A 56 11.15 2.06 13.81
CA PRO A 56 12.20 1.09 13.46
C PRO A 56 11.69 -0.24 12.89
N SER A 57 10.42 -0.60 13.14
CA SER A 57 9.85 -1.90 12.71
C SER A 57 9.32 -1.90 11.30
N TYR A 58 9.26 -0.73 10.65
CA TYR A 58 8.73 -0.59 9.30
C TYR A 58 9.51 -1.43 8.27
N TYR A 59 10.84 -1.30 8.23
CA TYR A 59 11.68 -2.06 7.30
C TYR A 59 11.72 -3.56 7.61
N PRO A 60 11.88 -3.99 8.87
CA PRO A 60 11.70 -5.40 9.26
C PRO A 60 10.37 -5.99 8.83
N TYR A 61 9.27 -5.22 8.91
CA TYR A 61 7.95 -5.63 8.41
C TYR A 61 7.94 -5.81 6.90
N LEU A 62 8.47 -4.85 6.14
CA LEU A 62 8.55 -4.96 4.68
C LEU A 62 9.38 -6.19 4.25
N SER A 63 10.50 -6.44 4.92
CA SER A 63 11.34 -7.61 4.65
C SER A 63 10.63 -8.92 5.01
N ALA A 64 9.78 -8.92 6.05
CA ALA A 64 9.01 -10.11 6.44
C ALA A 64 7.89 -10.43 5.44
N ILE A 65 7.16 -9.42 4.93
CA ILE A 65 6.06 -9.65 3.98
C ILE A 65 6.56 -9.94 2.55
N SER A 66 7.71 -9.36 2.18
CA SER A 66 8.28 -9.39 0.83
C SER A 66 8.25 -10.76 0.14
N PRO A 67 8.66 -11.89 0.76
CA PRO A 67 8.63 -13.19 0.10
C PRO A 67 7.22 -13.76 -0.08
N HIS A 68 6.24 -13.32 0.73
CA HIS A 68 4.89 -13.88 0.76
C HIS A 68 3.85 -13.05 -0.02
N LEU A 69 4.27 -11.96 -0.68
CA LEU A 69 3.38 -11.05 -1.41
C LEU A 69 2.56 -11.73 -2.52
N ALA A 70 3.10 -12.81 -3.11
CA ALA A 70 2.44 -13.58 -4.15
C ALA A 70 1.46 -14.64 -3.62
N GLU A 71 1.55 -15.01 -2.34
CA GLU A 71 0.78 -16.11 -1.74
C GLU A 71 -0.65 -15.68 -1.37
N ALA A 72 -0.83 -14.44 -0.92
CA ALA A 72 -2.11 -13.90 -0.50
C ALA A 72 -2.75 -13.07 -1.62
N THR A 73 -3.90 -13.54 -2.11
CA THR A 73 -4.62 -12.86 -3.21
C THR A 73 -5.75 -11.98 -2.71
N THR A 74 -6.42 -12.41 -1.64
CA THR A 74 -7.55 -11.66 -1.06
C THR A 74 -7.09 -10.69 0.03
N GLN A 75 -7.89 -9.66 0.30
CA GLN A 75 -7.60 -8.68 1.35
C GLN A 75 -7.59 -9.33 2.75
N GLU A 76 -8.45 -10.34 2.98
CA GLU A 76 -8.49 -11.08 4.23
C GLU A 76 -7.25 -11.96 4.45
N GLU A 77 -6.81 -12.67 3.41
CA GLU A 77 -5.55 -13.44 3.46
C GLU A 77 -4.36 -12.53 3.76
N ARG A 78 -4.26 -11.38 3.05
CA ARG A 78 -3.21 -10.40 3.28
C ARG A 78 -3.22 -9.86 4.72
N TYR A 79 -4.40 -9.57 5.25
CA TYR A 79 -4.55 -9.14 6.65
C TYR A 79 -4.06 -10.20 7.64
N ARG A 80 -4.51 -11.45 7.49
CA ARG A 80 -4.13 -12.55 8.39
C ARG A 80 -2.63 -12.83 8.32
N LEU A 81 -2.08 -12.91 7.11
CA LEU A 81 -0.66 -13.06 6.86
C LEU A 81 0.16 -11.99 7.55
N ALA A 82 -0.25 -10.71 7.44
CA ALA A 82 0.44 -9.62 8.08
C ALA A 82 0.42 -9.75 9.62
N LEU A 83 -0.73 -10.10 10.22
CA LEU A 83 -0.82 -10.33 11.66
C LEU A 83 0.07 -11.49 12.13
N ASP A 84 0.08 -12.60 11.39
CA ASP A 84 0.87 -13.79 11.72
C ASP A 84 2.38 -13.49 11.64
N LEU A 85 2.80 -12.70 10.64
CA LEU A 85 4.19 -12.26 10.51
C LEU A 85 4.60 -11.26 11.61
N ILE A 86 3.74 -10.31 11.95
CA ILE A 86 3.98 -9.36 13.05
C ILE A 86 4.19 -10.10 14.37
N GLN A 87 3.37 -11.12 14.64
CA GLN A 87 3.46 -11.91 15.86
C GLN A 87 4.69 -12.85 15.84
N SER A 88 4.91 -13.59 14.77
CA SER A 88 5.97 -14.61 14.69
C SER A 88 7.38 -14.02 14.64
N LYS A 89 7.56 -12.84 14.02
CA LYS A 89 8.85 -12.16 13.92
C LYS A 89 9.09 -11.16 15.05
N HIS A 90 8.16 -11.04 16.01
CA HIS A 90 8.23 -10.07 17.11
C HIS A 90 8.53 -8.65 16.62
N LEU A 91 7.94 -8.27 15.48
CA LEU A 91 8.26 -7.00 14.83
C LEU A 91 7.91 -5.81 15.71
N LEU A 92 6.89 -5.94 16.56
CA LEU A 92 6.50 -4.92 17.51
C LEU A 92 6.86 -5.40 18.91
N PRO A 93 7.66 -4.63 19.69
CA PRO A 93 8.08 -5.03 21.03
C PRO A 93 6.91 -5.19 22.01
N SER A 94 5.72 -4.70 21.65
CA SER A 94 4.50 -4.81 22.45
C SER A 94 3.29 -5.06 21.55
N PHE A 95 3.32 -6.13 20.75
CA PHE A 95 2.12 -6.62 20.07
C PHE A 95 1.11 -7.19 21.09
N SER A 96 0.53 -6.27 21.86
CA SER A 96 -0.46 -6.52 22.89
C SER A 96 -1.85 -6.64 22.26
N PRO A 97 -2.83 -7.25 22.96
CA PRO A 97 -4.23 -7.24 22.53
C PRO A 97 -4.73 -5.82 22.24
N THR A 98 -4.29 -4.84 23.02
CA THR A 98 -4.61 -3.42 22.83
C THR A 98 -4.11 -2.90 21.49
N LEU A 99 -2.86 -3.18 21.12
CA LEU A 99 -2.29 -2.72 19.85
C LEU A 99 -2.99 -3.37 18.65
N ARG A 100 -3.41 -4.64 18.78
CA ARG A 100 -4.22 -5.32 17.76
C ARG A 100 -5.61 -4.68 17.60
N SER A 101 -6.25 -4.30 18.72
CA SER A 101 -7.53 -3.57 18.68
C SER A 101 -7.35 -2.18 18.06
N LEU A 102 -6.26 -1.47 18.37
CA LEU A 102 -5.94 -0.18 17.76
C LEU A 102 -5.67 -0.30 16.26
N LEU A 103 -4.90 -1.31 15.82
CA LEU A 103 -4.71 -1.60 14.40
C LEU A 103 -6.05 -1.86 13.70
N SER A 104 -6.91 -2.69 14.30
CA SER A 104 -8.22 -3.01 13.74
C SER A 104 -9.12 -1.77 13.63
N LEU A 105 -9.10 -0.90 14.64
CA LEU A 105 -9.79 0.38 14.62
C LEU A 105 -9.22 1.31 13.54
N SER A 106 -7.89 1.42 13.47
CA SER A 106 -7.17 2.25 12.50
C SER A 106 -7.51 1.85 11.07
N LEU A 107 -7.52 0.54 10.78
CA LEU A 107 -7.91 -0.01 9.48
C LEU A 107 -9.39 0.18 9.19
N SER A 108 -10.27 0.10 10.20
CA SER A 108 -11.71 0.33 10.01
C SER A 108 -12.02 1.81 9.72
N LEU A 109 -11.24 2.72 10.31
CA LEU A 109 -11.36 4.17 10.13
C LEU A 109 -10.53 4.69 8.96
N HIS A 110 -9.63 3.88 8.40
CA HIS A 110 -8.74 4.24 7.31
C HIS A 110 -7.86 5.47 7.58
N THR A 111 -7.38 5.60 8.82
CA THR A 111 -6.68 6.80 9.32
C THR A 111 -5.40 7.13 8.54
N VAL A 112 -4.69 6.13 8.03
CA VAL A 112 -3.42 6.31 7.29
C VAL A 112 -3.62 6.37 5.77
N SER A 113 -4.82 6.06 5.26
CA SER A 113 -5.13 6.09 3.82
C SER A 113 -4.86 7.46 3.16
N PRO A 114 -5.21 8.62 3.77
CA PRO A 114 -4.88 9.93 3.19
C PRO A 114 -3.37 10.15 3.03
N ALA A 115 -2.55 9.68 3.98
CA ALA A 115 -1.09 9.82 3.91
C ALA A 115 -0.49 8.95 2.80
N ILE A 116 -1.04 7.75 2.57
CA ILE A 116 -0.66 6.90 1.44
C ILE A 116 -0.98 7.59 0.12
N GLU A 117 -2.22 8.08 -0.03
CA GLU A 117 -2.64 8.75 -1.26
C GLU A 117 -1.81 10.01 -1.52
N ALA A 118 -1.44 10.78 -0.49
CA ALA A 118 -0.55 11.93 -0.64
C ALA A 118 0.80 11.55 -1.26
N ARG A 119 1.39 10.42 -0.84
CA ARG A 119 2.66 9.91 -1.42
C ARG A 119 2.48 9.43 -2.85
N LEU A 120 1.37 8.75 -3.15
CA LEU A 120 1.06 8.33 -4.53
C LEU A 120 0.81 9.54 -5.45
N GLN A 121 0.12 10.57 -4.96
CA GLN A 121 -0.07 11.83 -5.68
C GLN A 121 1.24 12.55 -5.91
N GLN A 122 2.12 12.56 -4.91
CA GLN A 122 3.46 13.11 -5.08
C GLN A 122 4.22 12.41 -6.22
N TYR A 123 4.16 11.08 -6.30
CA TYR A 123 4.72 10.34 -7.44
C TYR A 123 4.09 10.77 -8.78
N ARG A 124 2.76 10.96 -8.82
CA ARG A 124 2.01 11.43 -10.00
C ARG A 124 2.33 12.88 -10.41
N LEU A 125 2.78 13.72 -9.49
CA LEU A 125 3.20 15.09 -9.80
C LEU A 125 4.63 15.15 -10.33
N LEU A 126 5.49 14.25 -9.86
CA LEU A 126 6.88 14.16 -10.28
C LEU A 126 7.04 13.48 -11.66
N GLU A 127 5.94 13.09 -12.31
CA GLU A 127 5.96 12.34 -13.57
C GLU A 127 6.67 13.06 -14.71
N ALA A 128 6.50 14.38 -14.80
CA ALA A 128 7.10 15.22 -15.84
C ALA A 128 8.62 15.35 -15.70
N SER A 129 9.15 15.19 -14.48
CA SER A 129 10.59 15.21 -14.19
C SER A 129 11.25 13.84 -14.26
N ARG A 130 10.49 12.76 -14.54
CA ARG A 130 11.06 11.40 -14.59
C ARG A 130 11.94 11.21 -15.84
N PRO A 131 13.08 10.51 -15.73
CA PRO A 131 13.82 10.09 -16.91
C PRO A 131 12.93 9.20 -17.80
N LEU A 132 12.92 9.48 -19.12
CA LEU A 132 12.10 8.75 -20.11
C LEU A 132 12.24 7.23 -20.04
N ARG A 133 13.41 6.75 -19.61
CA ARG A 133 13.74 5.32 -19.47
C ARG A 133 12.94 4.59 -18.37
N VAL A 134 12.33 5.31 -17.45
CA VAL A 134 11.67 4.77 -16.26
C VAL A 134 10.18 4.54 -16.45
N ALA A 135 9.58 5.16 -17.48
CA ALA A 135 8.13 5.16 -17.68
C ALA A 135 7.51 3.76 -17.81
N GLN A 136 8.29 2.77 -18.26
CA GLN A 136 7.84 1.38 -18.45
C GLN A 136 8.32 0.40 -17.36
N CYS A 137 9.15 0.87 -16.42
CA CYS A 137 9.72 0.01 -15.39
C CYS A 137 8.69 -0.19 -14.27
N ASP A 138 8.46 -1.43 -13.85
CA ASP A 138 7.49 -1.74 -12.79
C ASP A 138 7.98 -1.23 -11.43
N SER A 139 9.23 -1.53 -11.08
CA SER A 139 10.00 -0.88 -10.01
C SER A 139 11.28 -0.28 -10.57
N TRP A 140 11.81 0.74 -9.91
CA TRP A 140 13.06 1.36 -10.30
C TRP A 140 13.74 2.05 -9.13
N VAL A 141 15.06 2.23 -9.24
CA VAL A 141 15.89 2.83 -8.20
C VAL A 141 16.51 4.12 -8.73
N GLU A 142 16.42 5.17 -7.93
CA GLU A 142 17.10 6.44 -8.14
C GLU A 142 18.30 6.55 -7.21
N TRP A 143 19.45 6.93 -7.76
CA TRP A 143 20.62 7.30 -6.99
C TRP A 143 21.35 8.45 -7.68
N SER A 144 21.89 9.38 -6.87
CA SER A 144 22.59 10.56 -7.35
C SER A 144 24.10 10.49 -7.07
N GLY A 145 24.76 9.54 -7.72
CA GLY A 145 26.19 9.63 -7.95
C GLY A 145 26.47 9.47 -9.43
N GLY A 146 27.31 10.36 -9.99
CA GLY A 146 27.81 10.27 -11.36
C GLY A 146 26.74 10.02 -12.43
N GLU A 147 26.11 11.10 -12.92
CA GLU A 147 25.21 11.17 -14.10
C GLU A 147 23.73 10.81 -13.89
N GLY A 148 23.18 10.84 -12.67
CA GLY A 148 21.73 10.69 -12.46
C GLY A 148 21.18 9.36 -13.02
N LYS A 149 21.93 8.28 -12.79
CA LYS A 149 21.60 6.96 -13.33
C LYS A 149 20.44 6.35 -12.55
N VAL A 150 19.47 5.85 -13.31
CA VAL A 150 18.33 5.07 -12.82
C VAL A 150 18.54 3.60 -13.17
N ALA A 151 18.15 2.71 -12.26
CA ALA A 151 18.16 1.27 -12.50
C ALA A 151 16.73 0.73 -12.52
N CYS A 152 16.36 0.05 -13.59
CA CYS A 152 15.09 -0.66 -13.71
C CYS A 152 15.22 -2.18 -13.50
N ASP A 153 16.45 -2.71 -13.57
CA ASP A 153 16.76 -4.13 -13.43
C ASP A 153 17.81 -4.36 -12.34
N LEU A 154 17.85 -5.59 -11.81
CA LEU A 154 18.81 -5.98 -10.79
C LEU A 154 20.26 -5.98 -11.31
N ASP A 155 20.47 -6.31 -12.59
CA ASP A 155 21.79 -6.28 -13.22
C ASP A 155 22.32 -4.84 -13.36
N SER A 156 21.42 -3.91 -13.68
CA SER A 156 21.73 -2.48 -13.70
C SER A 156 22.03 -1.95 -12.30
N LEU A 157 21.27 -2.41 -11.29
CA LEU A 157 21.48 -2.03 -9.90
C LEU A 157 22.83 -2.55 -9.37
N SER A 158 23.15 -3.83 -9.58
CA SER A 158 24.42 -4.42 -9.16
C SER A 158 25.61 -3.71 -9.81
N SER A 159 25.52 -3.40 -11.10
CA SER A 159 26.54 -2.61 -11.81
C SER A 159 26.75 -1.21 -11.18
N ILE A 160 25.70 -0.57 -10.69
CA ILE A 160 25.79 0.73 -9.98
C ILE A 160 26.43 0.55 -8.60
N LEU A 161 26.05 -0.50 -7.88
CA LEU A 161 26.58 -0.81 -6.55
C LEU A 161 28.07 -1.18 -6.60
N ASP A 162 28.52 -1.87 -7.65
CA ASP A 162 29.93 -2.25 -7.84
C ASP A 162 30.81 -1.04 -8.20
N ASN A 163 30.24 -0.06 -8.91
CA ASN A 163 30.94 1.15 -9.34
C ASN A 163 30.68 2.35 -8.40
N LEU A 164 30.33 2.10 -7.13
CA LEU A 164 29.97 3.15 -6.20
C LEU A 164 31.18 4.07 -5.91
N PRO A 165 31.15 5.35 -6.29
CA PRO A 165 32.27 6.26 -6.08
C PRO A 165 32.60 6.38 -4.58
N SER A 166 33.89 6.42 -4.27
CA SER A 166 34.40 6.51 -2.90
C SER A 166 34.17 7.89 -2.27
N HIS A 167 34.02 8.93 -3.09
CA HIS A 167 33.68 10.29 -2.71
C HIS A 167 32.38 10.72 -3.42
N SER A 168 31.38 11.11 -2.65
CA SER A 168 30.08 11.58 -3.16
C SER A 168 30.12 13.10 -3.33
N ASP A 169 30.78 13.60 -4.36
CA ASP A 169 30.81 15.04 -4.69
C ASP A 169 29.58 15.52 -5.50
N SER A 170 28.53 14.70 -5.63
CA SER A 170 27.30 15.06 -6.35
C SER A 170 26.08 15.09 -5.42
N SER A 171 25.23 16.09 -5.63
CA SER A 171 24.01 16.38 -4.87
C SER A 171 23.16 15.14 -4.62
N SER A 172 23.05 14.66 -3.38
CA SER A 172 22.17 13.55 -3.04
C SER A 172 20.73 13.80 -3.53
N PRO A 173 19.95 12.76 -3.87
CA PRO A 173 18.54 12.95 -4.21
C PRO A 173 17.83 13.71 -3.10
N ILE A 174 16.86 14.56 -3.46
CA ILE A 174 16.12 15.36 -2.48
C ILE A 174 15.34 14.43 -1.56
N LEU A 175 15.69 14.44 -0.28
CA LEU A 175 14.92 13.82 0.79
C LEU A 175 13.69 14.67 1.09
N LEU A 176 12.56 14.01 1.20
CA LEU A 176 11.28 14.58 1.59
C LEU A 176 11.06 14.37 3.07
N SER A 177 10.24 15.21 3.69
CA SER A 177 9.82 15.03 5.08
C SER A 177 9.02 13.73 5.31
N THR A 178 8.46 13.15 4.25
CA THR A 178 7.68 11.91 4.28
C THR A 178 8.51 10.65 4.06
N ASP A 179 9.81 10.80 3.73
CA ASP A 179 10.71 9.69 3.47
C ASP A 179 11.15 8.99 4.76
N ARG A 180 11.32 7.67 4.67
CA ARG A 180 11.76 6.83 5.79
C ARG A 180 13.13 6.30 5.48
N VAL A 181 14.17 6.97 5.93
CA VAL A 181 15.54 6.52 5.65
C VAL A 181 15.91 5.37 6.58
N TYR A 182 16.20 4.22 5.99
CA TYR A 182 16.86 3.12 6.68
C TYR A 182 18.37 3.34 6.71
N VAL A 183 18.94 3.21 7.90
CA VAL A 183 20.37 3.28 8.17
C VAL A 183 20.70 2.16 9.17
N ALA A 184 21.72 1.35 8.89
CA ALA A 184 22.14 0.30 9.80
C ALA A 184 22.59 0.89 11.14
N THR A 185 22.01 0.38 12.24
CA THR A 185 22.30 0.80 13.62
C THR A 185 23.72 0.47 14.08
N GLY A 186 24.46 -0.39 13.37
CA GLY A 186 25.85 -0.76 13.67
C GLY A 186 26.93 0.06 12.95
N ALA A 187 26.56 1.03 12.09
CA ALA A 187 27.52 1.83 11.34
C ALA A 187 28.24 2.91 12.17
N GLN A 188 27.95 3.03 13.47
CA GLN A 188 28.53 4.05 14.35
C GLN A 188 29.54 3.49 15.37
N GLU A 189 29.73 2.17 15.47
CA GLU A 189 30.65 1.56 16.43
C GLU A 189 31.58 0.54 15.75
N GLY A 190 32.70 1.02 15.19
CA GLY A 190 33.90 0.18 15.01
C GLY A 190 34.31 -0.23 13.60
N LYS A 191 33.60 0.18 12.54
CA LYS A 191 34.11 0.13 11.16
C LYS A 191 34.03 1.53 10.57
N GLU A 192 35.00 1.91 9.73
CA GLU A 192 35.02 3.17 8.97
C GLU A 192 33.77 3.26 8.08
N ALA A 193 32.63 3.57 8.66
CA ALA A 193 31.45 3.95 7.90
C ALA A 193 31.82 5.24 7.17
N LYS A 194 31.69 5.24 5.83
CA LYS A 194 31.80 6.47 5.05
C LYS A 194 30.95 7.53 5.74
N ALA A 195 31.53 8.70 6.03
CA ALA A 195 30.90 9.75 6.84
C ALA A 195 29.47 10.11 6.35
N HIS A 196 29.19 9.94 5.05
CA HIS A 196 27.86 10.03 4.47
C HIS A 196 27.66 8.98 3.37
N PRO A 197 26.98 7.84 3.64
CA PRO A 197 26.68 6.88 2.60
C PRO A 197 25.70 7.46 1.57
N PRO A 198 25.82 7.10 0.28
CA PRO A 198 24.88 7.53 -0.74
C PRO A 198 23.46 7.06 -0.46
N LEU A 199 22.47 7.87 -0.87
CA LEU A 199 21.05 7.56 -0.73
C LEU A 199 20.51 6.90 -2.00
N PHE A 200 19.86 5.76 -1.83
CA PHE A 200 19.12 5.05 -2.87
C PHE A 200 17.62 5.13 -2.55
N ILE A 201 16.84 5.54 -3.54
CA ILE A 201 15.39 5.66 -3.45
C ILE A 201 14.77 4.58 -4.34
N LEU A 202 14.09 3.60 -3.74
CA LEU A 202 13.30 2.62 -4.49
C LEU A 202 11.91 3.19 -4.72
N TYR A 203 11.49 3.24 -5.98
CA TYR A 203 10.12 3.51 -6.38
C TYR A 203 9.45 2.22 -6.79
N SER A 204 8.47 1.78 -6.02
CA SER A 204 7.83 0.49 -6.25
C SER A 204 6.41 0.41 -5.66
N SER A 205 5.63 -0.52 -6.18
CA SER A 205 4.37 -0.99 -5.59
C SER A 205 4.61 -2.33 -4.89
N LEU A 206 3.93 -2.58 -3.78
CA LEU A 206 3.97 -3.91 -3.14
C LEU A 206 3.38 -5.02 -4.03
N SER A 207 2.57 -4.66 -5.02
CA SER A 207 2.04 -5.59 -6.04
C SER A 207 3.04 -5.92 -7.14
N SER A 208 4.20 -5.24 -7.20
CA SER A 208 5.21 -5.49 -8.22
C SER A 208 5.94 -6.79 -7.94
N SER A 209 6.08 -7.64 -8.95
CA SER A 209 6.89 -8.87 -8.86
C SER A 209 8.38 -8.58 -8.67
N SER A 210 8.84 -7.39 -9.05
CA SER A 210 10.23 -6.96 -8.90
C SER A 210 10.54 -6.38 -7.51
N PHE A 211 9.52 -5.97 -6.74
CA PHE A 211 9.71 -5.37 -5.43
C PHE A 211 10.55 -6.24 -4.47
N PRO A 212 10.29 -7.56 -4.31
CA PRO A 212 11.01 -8.36 -3.34
C PRO A 212 12.52 -8.38 -3.58
N SER A 213 12.94 -8.60 -4.82
CA SER A 213 14.36 -8.69 -5.17
C SER A 213 15.07 -7.35 -5.01
N PHE A 214 14.43 -6.24 -5.39
CA PHE A 214 14.98 -4.90 -5.18
C PHE A 214 15.11 -4.56 -3.70
N HIS A 215 14.06 -4.85 -2.93
CA HIS A 215 14.04 -4.60 -1.49
C HIS A 215 15.13 -5.40 -0.77
N GLU A 216 15.28 -6.69 -1.07
CA GLU A 216 16.30 -7.55 -0.47
C GLU A 216 17.72 -7.06 -0.79
N ALA A 217 18.00 -6.72 -2.05
CA ALA A 217 19.31 -6.22 -2.47
C ALA A 217 19.68 -4.90 -1.76
N LEU A 218 18.74 -3.95 -1.70
CA LEU A 218 18.98 -2.65 -1.05
C LEU A 218 19.09 -2.78 0.47
N MET A 219 18.29 -3.65 1.11
CA MET A 219 18.40 -3.93 2.54
C MET A 219 19.76 -4.52 2.89
N LYS A 220 20.22 -5.56 2.16
CA LYS A 220 21.55 -6.15 2.36
C LYS A 220 22.67 -5.11 2.28
N MET A 221 22.62 -4.23 1.28
CA MET A 221 23.62 -3.17 1.12
C MET A 221 23.53 -2.12 2.23
N ALA A 222 22.31 -1.76 2.66
CA ALA A 222 22.12 -0.81 3.74
C ALA A 222 22.59 -1.37 5.09
N ASP A 223 22.38 -2.67 5.34
CA ASP A 223 22.84 -3.38 6.54
C ASP A 223 24.37 -3.39 6.66
N THR A 224 25.09 -3.46 5.53
CA THR A 224 26.56 -3.31 5.52
C THR A 224 27.05 -1.89 5.78
N GLY A 225 26.14 -0.90 5.80
CA GLY A 225 26.47 0.53 5.93
C GLY A 225 26.96 1.17 4.63
N ALA A 226 26.93 0.45 3.50
CA ALA A 226 27.39 0.96 2.22
C ALA A 226 26.47 2.05 1.64
N ILE A 227 25.17 1.96 1.92
CA ILE A 227 24.15 2.87 1.40
C ILE A 227 23.13 3.25 2.47
N ARG A 228 22.40 4.35 2.22
CA ARG A 228 21.14 4.67 2.89
C ARG A 228 20.00 4.32 1.93
N TYR A 229 18.92 3.77 2.46
CA TYR A 229 17.82 3.25 1.65
C TYR A 229 16.49 3.92 2.05
N THR A 230 15.68 4.33 1.07
CA THR A 230 14.30 4.76 1.31
C THR A 230 13.36 4.17 0.25
N LEU A 231 12.14 3.82 0.66
CA LEU A 231 11.06 3.36 -0.22
C LEU A 231 10.06 4.49 -0.47
N ARG A 232 9.76 4.77 -1.74
CA ARG A 232 8.66 5.62 -2.20
C ARG A 232 7.64 4.79 -2.96
N TYR A 233 6.36 5.00 -2.64
CA TYR A 233 5.30 4.23 -3.27
C TYR A 233 5.00 4.74 -4.67
N LYS A 234 4.85 3.78 -5.58
CA LYS A 234 4.45 4.01 -6.96
C LYS A 234 3.08 3.34 -7.19
N PRO A 235 2.15 3.95 -7.94
CA PRO A 235 0.94 3.29 -8.37
C PRO A 235 1.25 2.03 -9.20
N SER A 236 0.59 0.92 -8.89
CA SER A 236 0.68 -0.31 -9.68
C SER A 236 0.25 -0.07 -11.14
N LEU A 237 1.01 -0.62 -12.08
CA LEU A 237 0.69 -0.54 -13.53
C LEU A 237 -0.38 -1.57 -13.95
N THR A 238 -0.60 -2.61 -13.15
CA THR A 238 -1.32 -3.83 -13.57
C THR A 238 -2.71 -3.98 -12.96
N THR A 239 -3.16 -3.03 -12.14
CA THR A 239 -4.39 -3.20 -11.37
C THR A 239 -5.56 -2.46 -12.02
N SER A 240 -6.69 -3.18 -12.20
CA SER A 240 -7.98 -2.58 -12.51
C SER A 240 -8.29 -1.44 -11.52
N PRO A 241 -9.08 -0.42 -11.91
CA PRO A 241 -9.40 0.67 -10.99
C PRO A 241 -9.94 0.12 -9.67
N SER A 242 -9.18 0.30 -8.59
CA SER A 242 -9.59 -0.11 -7.26
C SER A 242 -10.82 0.70 -6.84
N PRO A 243 -11.77 0.11 -6.12
CA PRO A 243 -12.95 0.84 -5.67
C PRO A 243 -12.53 2.04 -4.82
N ARG A 244 -13.31 3.13 -4.92
CA ARG A 244 -13.12 4.29 -4.06
C ARG A 244 -13.23 3.89 -2.59
N MET A 245 -12.34 4.46 -1.79
CA MET A 245 -12.18 4.18 -0.37
C MET A 245 -13.51 4.40 0.39
N PRO A 246 -14.16 3.40 0.99
CA PRO A 246 -15.26 3.66 1.92
C PRO A 246 -14.71 4.42 3.12
N MET A 247 -15.41 5.46 3.57
CA MET A 247 -15.00 6.23 4.74
C MET A 247 -15.86 5.86 5.93
N ALA A 248 -15.30 5.94 7.13
CA ALA A 248 -16.00 5.77 8.40
C ALA A 248 -15.77 7.01 9.28
N GLY A 249 -16.44 7.07 10.44
CA GLY A 249 -16.31 8.19 11.38
C GLY A 249 -17.20 9.40 11.08
N TYR A 250 -18.24 9.25 10.25
CA TYR A 250 -19.27 10.26 10.02
C TYR A 250 -20.62 9.82 10.59
N GLY A 251 -21.44 10.78 11.01
CA GLY A 251 -22.82 10.58 11.41
C GLY A 251 -23.79 10.99 10.31
N VAL A 252 -24.93 10.30 10.21
CA VAL A 252 -26.01 10.66 9.29
C VAL A 252 -27.27 10.91 10.09
N GLU A 253 -27.94 12.01 9.77
CA GLU A 253 -29.18 12.42 10.41
C GLU A 253 -30.32 12.45 9.38
N LEU A 254 -31.48 11.94 9.78
CA LEU A 254 -32.72 12.10 9.04
C LEU A 254 -33.62 13.08 9.79
N ALA A 255 -33.51 14.35 9.42
CA ALA A 255 -34.32 15.41 10.00
C ALA A 255 -35.71 15.46 9.35
N LEU A 256 -36.75 15.48 10.17
CA LEU A 256 -38.13 15.71 9.72
C LEU A 256 -38.33 17.20 9.42
N LYS A 257 -38.52 17.53 8.15
CA LYS A 257 -38.67 18.92 7.70
C LYS A 257 -40.04 19.53 8.00
N ASN A 258 -41.10 18.71 8.07
CA ASN A 258 -42.46 19.17 8.39
C ASN A 258 -42.84 18.73 9.80
N LEU A 259 -42.88 19.67 10.74
CA LEU A 259 -43.31 19.46 12.13
C LEU A 259 -44.73 20.00 12.38
N GLU A 260 -45.40 20.56 11.37
CA GLU A 260 -46.77 21.04 11.48
C GLU A 260 -47.75 19.87 11.42
N TYR A 261 -48.02 19.30 12.59
CA TYR A 261 -49.29 18.63 12.85
C TYR A 261 -49.99 19.48 13.92
N LEU A 262 -50.75 20.47 13.44
CA LEU A 262 -51.69 21.23 14.25
C LEU A 262 -53.01 20.46 14.23
N VAL A 263 -53.42 19.95 15.39
CA VAL A 263 -54.74 19.35 15.60
C VAL A 263 -55.77 20.46 15.44
N VAL A 264 -56.54 20.44 14.35
CA VAL A 264 -57.82 21.14 14.31
C VAL A 264 -58.81 20.26 15.06
N ASP A 265 -59.26 20.72 16.23
CA ASP A 265 -60.29 20.06 17.03
C ASP A 265 -61.63 20.22 16.29
N ASP A 266 -62.18 19.12 15.77
CA ASP A 266 -63.56 19.06 15.26
C ASP A 266 -64.52 19.13 16.47
N ARG A 267 -64.59 20.30 17.12
CA ARG A 267 -65.71 20.63 18.01
C ARG A 267 -66.80 21.27 17.17
N GLY A 268 -67.87 20.50 16.99
CA GLY A 268 -69.17 20.99 16.54
C GLY A 268 -69.86 21.91 17.53
#